data_AF-A0A2V8NN57-F1
#
_entry.id   AF-A0A2V8NN57-F1
#
_cell.length_a   1.000
_cell.length_b   1.000
_cell.length_c   1.000
_cell.angle_alpha   90.00
_cell.angle_beta   90.00
_cell.angle_gamma   90.00
#
_symmetry.space_group_name_H-M   'P 1'
#
loop_
_entity.id
_entity.type
_entity.pdbx_description
1 polymer ?
#
loop_
_entity_poly.entity_id
_entity_poly.type
_entity_poly.pdbx_seq_one_letter_code
_entity_poly.pdbx_strand_id
1 'polypeptide(L)'
;MKRTHVVFGLCMFVLCTVVLAGPPSGYRLVKKIPFGAAPGSIEYFDYITFDNQTRRVYLSHGTEVKVVDADKGSVLGTISDLKRCHGIVVLNDLGRGFISDGDAGQVIVFDLKTFKKIGEIKGEADADSILYDPVSKHIFVFNGARKNSTVIDPARGTVIATISLGGAPEQAVADGKGVIYDNLQDTNEVVAIDSRTLKIKSRWPVAPAGQPVSMAMDRQHRRLFIGGRNPKLLVVMDADTGKIIGQPFPIGDRVDTNIYDPETG
;
A
#
# COMPACT_ATOMS: atom_id res chain seq x y z
N MET A 1 33.18 -14.30 75.75
CA MET A 1 32.60 -14.60 74.42
C MET A 1 31.48 -13.61 74.13
N LYS A 2 31.75 -12.57 73.33
CA LYS A 2 30.72 -11.62 72.85
C LYS A 2 30.41 -11.98 71.39
N ARG A 3 29.15 -12.31 71.08
CA ARG A 3 28.66 -12.51 69.71
C ARG A 3 28.10 -11.19 69.19
N THR A 4 28.70 -10.67 68.13
CA THR A 4 28.22 -9.47 67.42
C THR A 4 27.34 -9.95 66.26
N HIS A 5 26.06 -9.59 66.25
CA HIS A 5 25.18 -9.83 65.12
C HIS A 5 25.26 -8.64 64.17
N VAL A 6 25.63 -8.89 62.91
CA VAL A 6 25.57 -7.92 61.81
C VAL A 6 24.25 -8.18 61.07
N VAL A 7 23.39 -7.17 60.99
CA VAL A 7 22.15 -7.21 60.19
C VAL A 7 22.45 -6.55 58.84
N PHE A 8 22.33 -7.30 57.76
CA PHE A 8 22.34 -6.77 56.39
C PHE A 8 20.90 -6.39 56.00
N GLY A 9 20.63 -5.10 55.86
CA GLY A 9 19.39 -4.59 55.29
C GLY A 9 19.44 -4.63 53.77
N LEU A 10 18.64 -5.48 53.14
CA LEU A 10 18.48 -5.53 51.69
C LEU A 10 17.49 -4.43 51.26
N CYS A 11 17.98 -3.37 50.63
CA CYS A 11 17.16 -2.32 50.04
C CYS A 11 16.63 -2.79 48.68
N MET A 12 15.33 -3.11 48.61
CA MET A 12 14.67 -3.54 47.38
C MET A 12 14.21 -2.31 46.59
N PHE A 13 14.91 -1.96 45.51
CA PHE A 13 14.47 -0.93 44.57
C PHE A 13 13.33 -1.49 43.71
N VAL A 14 12.10 -1.03 43.94
CA VAL A 14 10.95 -1.29 43.06
C VAL A 14 11.06 -0.36 41.85
N LEU A 15 11.41 -0.91 40.69
CA LEU A 15 11.40 -0.19 39.42
C LEU A 15 9.95 -0.09 38.93
N CYS A 16 9.28 1.05 39.18
CA CYS A 16 7.98 1.33 38.58
C CYS A 16 8.17 1.63 37.09
N THR A 17 7.81 0.68 36.22
CA THR A 17 7.64 0.93 34.79
C THR A 17 6.37 1.73 34.57
N VAL A 18 6.51 3.03 34.34
CA VAL A 18 5.41 3.87 33.85
C VAL A 18 5.22 3.53 32.38
N VAL A 19 4.19 2.74 32.08
CA VAL A 19 3.71 2.57 30.70
C VAL A 19 2.96 3.85 30.33
N LEU A 20 3.62 4.76 29.62
CA LEU A 20 2.96 5.89 29.00
C LEU A 20 2.08 5.34 27.86
N ALA A 21 0.77 5.26 28.10
CA ALA A 21 -0.18 5.06 27.03
C ALA A 21 -0.06 6.24 26.05
N GLY A 22 0.13 5.94 24.77
CA GLY A 22 0.11 6.96 23.73
C GLY A 22 -1.22 7.71 23.73
N PRO A 23 -1.26 8.96 23.21
CA PRO A 23 -2.50 9.70 23.09
C PRO A 23 -3.53 8.87 22.32
N PRO A 24 -4.83 8.89 22.71
CA PRO A 24 -5.86 8.21 21.94
C PRO A 24 -5.80 8.72 20.51
N SER A 25 -5.83 7.81 19.55
CA SER A 25 -5.62 8.12 18.13
C SER A 25 -6.68 9.06 17.54
N GLY A 26 -7.73 9.42 18.30
CA GLY A 26 -8.88 10.21 17.84
C GLY A 26 -9.83 9.40 16.94
N TYR A 27 -9.39 8.26 16.41
CA TYR A 27 -10.21 7.39 15.58
C TYR A 27 -11.25 6.63 16.42
N ARG A 28 -12.49 6.67 15.95
CA ARG A 28 -13.58 5.82 16.45
C ARG A 28 -14.33 5.21 15.27
N LEU A 29 -14.86 4.01 15.46
CA LEU A 29 -15.73 3.41 14.46
C LEU A 29 -17.00 4.25 14.30
N VAL A 30 -17.23 4.76 13.09
CA VAL A 30 -18.42 5.57 12.78
C VAL A 30 -19.53 4.77 12.12
N LYS A 31 -19.18 3.78 11.28
CA LYS A 31 -20.15 2.97 10.52
C LYS A 31 -19.53 1.64 10.11
N LYS A 32 -20.36 0.58 10.08
CA LYS A 32 -20.05 -0.68 9.41
C LYS A 32 -20.95 -0.83 8.19
N ILE A 33 -20.38 -1.19 7.05
CA ILE A 33 -21.10 -1.47 5.81
C ILE A 33 -20.87 -2.95 5.50
N PRO A 34 -21.88 -3.82 5.66
CA PRO A 34 -21.72 -5.22 5.34
C PRO A 34 -21.77 -5.45 3.83
N PHE A 35 -20.92 -6.35 3.35
CA PHE A 35 -20.97 -6.89 1.99
C PHE A 35 -21.25 -8.39 2.08
N GLY A 36 -22.06 -8.92 1.18
CA GLY A 36 -22.12 -10.38 0.97
C GLY A 36 -20.84 -10.85 0.31
N ALA A 37 -20.52 -12.15 0.36
CA ALA A 37 -19.31 -12.67 -0.26
C ALA A 37 -19.26 -12.37 -1.77
N ALA A 38 -18.06 -12.10 -2.27
CA ALA A 38 -17.83 -11.95 -3.71
C ALA A 38 -18.12 -13.28 -4.43
N PRO A 39 -18.57 -13.26 -5.70
CA PRO A 39 -18.66 -14.48 -6.50
C PRO A 39 -17.30 -15.20 -6.57
N GLY A 40 -17.29 -16.52 -6.46
CA GLY A 40 -16.07 -17.34 -6.53
C GLY A 40 -15.76 -18.08 -5.23
N SER A 41 -14.51 -18.54 -5.10
CA SER A 41 -14.07 -19.39 -3.99
C SER A 41 -13.20 -18.68 -2.96
N ILE A 42 -12.75 -17.45 -3.24
CA ILE A 42 -11.85 -16.70 -2.37
C ILE A 42 -12.56 -15.40 -1.96
N GLU A 43 -12.81 -15.28 -0.66
CA GLU A 43 -13.33 -14.06 -0.04
C GLU A 43 -12.15 -13.27 0.53
N TYR A 44 -11.81 -12.15 -0.09
CA TYR A 44 -10.78 -11.25 0.39
C TYR A 44 -11.05 -9.80 -0.05
N PHE A 45 -10.58 -8.86 0.76
CA PHE A 45 -10.48 -7.45 0.43
C PHE A 45 -9.00 -7.10 0.30
N ASP A 46 -8.70 -6.11 -0.52
CA ASP A 46 -7.35 -5.60 -0.68
C ASP A 46 -7.39 -4.06 -0.67
N TYR A 47 -6.87 -3.39 -1.68
CA TYR A 47 -6.82 -1.93 -1.76
C TYR A 47 -8.19 -1.22 -1.68
N ILE A 48 -8.13 -0.04 -1.07
CA ILE A 48 -9.23 0.92 -1.00
C ILE A 48 -8.79 2.21 -1.67
N THR A 49 -9.54 2.65 -2.68
CA THR A 49 -9.31 3.93 -3.36
C THR A 49 -10.43 4.90 -3.05
N PHE A 50 -10.05 6.07 -2.53
CA PHE A 50 -10.98 7.16 -2.27
C PHE A 50 -10.87 8.23 -3.36
N ASP A 51 -11.96 8.42 -4.11
CA ASP A 51 -12.10 9.54 -5.02
C ASP A 51 -12.76 10.72 -4.30
N ASN A 52 -11.94 11.69 -3.93
CA ASN A 52 -12.42 12.90 -3.27
C ASN A 52 -13.34 13.75 -4.17
N GLN A 53 -13.11 13.76 -5.49
CA GLN A 53 -13.86 14.62 -6.41
C GLN A 53 -15.33 14.18 -6.52
N THR A 54 -15.58 12.87 -6.57
CA THR A 54 -16.94 12.34 -6.72
C THR A 54 -17.52 11.77 -5.42
N ARG A 55 -16.77 11.86 -4.30
CA ARG A 55 -17.15 11.29 -2.99
C ARG A 55 -17.40 9.79 -3.05
N ARG A 56 -16.55 9.04 -3.78
CA ARG A 56 -16.71 7.59 -3.96
C ARG A 56 -15.56 6.81 -3.33
N VAL A 57 -15.88 5.65 -2.78
CA VAL A 57 -14.91 4.64 -2.37
C VAL A 57 -15.00 3.46 -3.33
N TYR A 58 -13.86 3.07 -3.89
CA TYR A 58 -13.69 1.86 -4.67
C TYR A 58 -12.97 0.84 -3.80
N LEU A 59 -13.57 -0.33 -3.64
CA LEU A 59 -13.11 -1.38 -2.73
C LEU A 59 -12.97 -2.67 -3.51
N SER A 60 -11.74 -3.16 -3.68
CA SER A 60 -11.49 -4.46 -4.29
C SER A 60 -11.97 -5.58 -3.36
N HIS A 61 -12.63 -6.56 -3.96
CA HIS A 61 -13.33 -7.60 -3.23
C HIS A 61 -13.41 -8.87 -4.08
N GLY A 62 -12.40 -9.74 -3.98
CA GLY A 62 -12.39 -10.99 -4.74
C GLY A 62 -12.38 -10.77 -6.24
N THR A 63 -13.50 -11.14 -6.89
CA THR A 63 -13.74 -11.07 -8.33
C THR A 63 -14.53 -9.81 -8.75
N GLU A 64 -14.69 -8.85 -7.85
CA GLU A 64 -15.45 -7.64 -8.09
C GLU A 64 -14.89 -6.42 -7.34
N VAL A 65 -15.24 -5.22 -7.83
CA VAL A 65 -15.01 -3.97 -7.09
C VAL A 65 -16.34 -3.38 -6.67
N LYS A 66 -16.50 -3.10 -5.38
CA LYS A 66 -17.65 -2.34 -4.86
C LYS A 66 -17.39 -0.85 -4.99
N VAL A 67 -18.37 -0.11 -5.51
CA VAL A 67 -18.36 1.35 -5.53
C VAL A 67 -19.37 1.87 -4.52
N VAL A 68 -18.90 2.64 -3.55
CA VAL A 68 -19.68 3.08 -2.39
C VAL A 68 -19.71 4.60 -2.33
N ASP A 69 -20.86 5.17 -2.00
CA ASP A 69 -21.00 6.59 -1.64
C ASP A 69 -20.30 6.82 -0.30
N ALA A 70 -19.25 7.64 -0.28
CA ALA A 70 -18.40 7.79 0.89
C ALA A 70 -19.11 8.49 2.07
N ASP A 71 -20.16 9.27 1.79
CA ASP A 71 -20.87 10.05 2.81
C ASP A 71 -22.08 9.28 3.34
N LYS A 72 -22.80 8.56 2.45
CA LYS A 72 -24.00 7.78 2.80
C LYS A 72 -23.69 6.33 3.14
N GLY A 73 -22.55 5.79 2.69
CA GLY A 73 -22.20 4.38 2.82
C GLY A 73 -23.09 3.42 2.04
N SER A 74 -23.85 3.92 1.05
CA SER A 74 -24.68 3.10 0.16
C SER A 74 -23.85 2.61 -1.03
N VAL A 75 -24.08 1.37 -1.46
CA VAL A 75 -23.47 0.84 -2.69
C VAL A 75 -24.08 1.53 -3.91
N LEU A 76 -23.24 2.19 -4.70
CA LEU A 76 -23.61 2.86 -5.95
C LEU A 76 -23.55 1.91 -7.14
N GLY A 77 -22.68 0.91 -7.08
CA GLY A 77 -22.50 -0.06 -8.15
C GLY A 77 -21.49 -1.13 -7.81
N THR A 78 -21.38 -2.11 -8.70
CA THR A 78 -20.40 -3.19 -8.64
C THR A 78 -19.79 -3.36 -10.03
N ILE A 79 -18.47 -3.49 -10.08
CA ILE A 79 -17.74 -3.84 -11.30
C ILE A 79 -17.38 -5.32 -11.17
N SER A 80 -17.98 -6.17 -11.99
CA SER A 80 -17.88 -7.64 -11.88
C SER A 80 -17.01 -8.23 -12.99
N ASP A 81 -17.00 -9.57 -13.08
CA ASP A 81 -16.31 -10.36 -14.11
C ASP A 81 -14.77 -10.25 -14.07
N LEU A 82 -14.21 -10.03 -12.88
CA LEU A 82 -12.77 -10.04 -12.62
C LEU A 82 -12.33 -11.45 -12.18
N LYS A 83 -11.03 -11.73 -12.20
CA LYS A 83 -10.48 -13.01 -11.70
C LYS A 83 -9.93 -12.89 -10.28
N ARG A 84 -9.15 -11.85 -10.02
CA ARG A 84 -8.65 -11.50 -8.69
C ARG A 84 -8.22 -10.03 -8.69
N CYS A 85 -9.08 -9.14 -8.21
CA CYS A 85 -8.84 -7.70 -8.30
C CYS A 85 -8.04 -7.15 -7.12
N HIS A 86 -7.12 -6.23 -7.41
CA HIS A 86 -6.24 -5.63 -6.40
C HIS A 86 -6.50 -4.13 -6.27
N GLY A 87 -5.72 -3.29 -6.94
CA GLY A 87 -5.84 -1.84 -6.83
C GLY A 87 -6.74 -1.21 -7.88
N ILE A 88 -7.16 0.03 -7.60
CA ILE A 88 -8.00 0.84 -8.49
C ILE A 88 -7.39 2.22 -8.66
N VAL A 89 -7.16 2.63 -9.91
CA VAL A 89 -6.84 4.01 -10.29
C VAL A 89 -8.08 4.67 -10.89
N VAL A 90 -8.39 5.89 -10.45
CA VAL A 90 -9.52 6.69 -10.93
C VAL A 90 -9.00 7.96 -11.60
N LEU A 91 -9.29 8.15 -12.88
CA LEU A 91 -8.91 9.32 -13.66
C LEU A 91 -10.17 10.06 -14.12
N ASN A 92 -10.61 11.02 -13.31
CA ASN A 92 -11.84 11.78 -13.53
C ASN A 92 -11.82 12.62 -14.81
N ASP A 93 -10.65 13.15 -15.19
CA ASP A 93 -10.44 13.90 -16.43
C ASP A 93 -10.65 13.06 -17.70
N LEU A 94 -10.33 11.76 -17.62
CA LEU A 94 -10.60 10.79 -18.68
C LEU A 94 -11.99 10.16 -18.57
N GLY A 95 -12.68 10.31 -17.44
CA GLY A 95 -13.93 9.60 -17.15
C GLY A 95 -13.75 8.08 -17.03
N ARG A 96 -12.53 7.61 -16.74
CA ARG A 96 -12.15 6.19 -16.71
C ARG A 96 -11.53 5.78 -15.40
N GLY A 97 -11.78 4.55 -14.99
CA GLY A 97 -11.01 3.88 -13.95
C GLY A 97 -10.30 2.64 -14.49
N PHE A 98 -9.30 2.20 -13.75
CA PHE A 98 -8.39 1.11 -14.11
C PHE A 98 -8.25 0.18 -12.90
N ILE A 99 -8.44 -1.12 -13.10
CA ILE A 99 -8.38 -2.14 -12.05
C ILE A 99 -7.30 -3.15 -12.42
N SER A 100 -6.35 -3.44 -11.54
CA SER A 100 -5.47 -4.58 -11.71
C SER A 100 -6.21 -5.89 -11.41
N ASP A 101 -6.19 -6.81 -12.38
CA ASP A 101 -6.81 -8.14 -12.28
C ASP A 101 -5.71 -9.20 -12.36
N GLY A 102 -5.19 -9.57 -11.19
CA GLY A 102 -3.91 -10.26 -11.01
C GLY A 102 -3.89 -11.67 -11.60
N ASP A 103 -4.95 -12.46 -11.37
CA ASP A 103 -5.05 -13.83 -11.90
C ASP A 103 -5.36 -13.86 -13.40
N ALA A 104 -5.98 -12.81 -13.94
CA ALA A 104 -6.16 -12.65 -15.38
C ALA A 104 -4.90 -12.08 -16.06
N GLY A 105 -3.98 -11.49 -15.31
CA GLY A 105 -2.79 -10.83 -15.82
C GLY A 105 -3.11 -9.65 -16.73
N GLN A 106 -4.06 -8.80 -16.31
CA GLN A 106 -4.53 -7.66 -17.11
C GLN A 106 -4.94 -6.47 -16.25
N VAL A 107 -5.17 -5.34 -16.92
CA VAL A 107 -5.83 -4.17 -16.35
C VAL A 107 -7.18 -3.97 -17.02
N ILE A 108 -8.24 -3.98 -16.23
CA ILE A 108 -9.60 -3.65 -16.70
C ILE A 108 -9.77 -2.15 -16.75
N VAL A 109 -10.30 -1.64 -17.86
CA VAL A 109 -10.72 -0.24 -17.99
C VAL A 109 -12.24 -0.18 -17.84
N PHE A 110 -12.74 0.68 -16.96
CA PHE A 110 -14.18 0.88 -16.74
C PHE A 110 -14.57 2.36 -16.85
N ASP A 111 -15.84 2.60 -17.22
CA ASP A 111 -16.43 3.93 -17.28
C ASP A 111 -16.88 4.39 -15.89
N LEU A 112 -16.47 5.59 -15.45
CA LEU A 112 -16.75 6.07 -14.09
C LEU A 112 -18.23 6.42 -13.85
N LYS A 113 -19.05 6.60 -14.89
CA LYS A 113 -20.47 6.95 -14.72
C LYS A 113 -21.34 5.70 -14.61
N THR A 114 -21.05 4.69 -15.41
CA THR A 114 -21.86 3.49 -15.58
C THR A 114 -21.29 2.27 -14.86
N PHE A 115 -20.02 2.33 -14.43
CA PHE A 115 -19.26 1.22 -13.85
C PHE A 115 -19.11 0.01 -14.77
N LYS A 116 -19.37 0.18 -16.07
CA LYS A 116 -19.21 -0.89 -17.05
C LYS A 116 -17.77 -0.97 -17.50
N LYS A 117 -17.28 -2.20 -17.64
CA LYS A 117 -16.03 -2.50 -18.35
C LYS A 117 -16.15 -2.00 -19.81
N ILE A 118 -15.16 -1.23 -20.24
CA ILE A 118 -15.06 -0.63 -21.57
C ILE A 118 -13.78 -1.03 -22.31
N GLY A 119 -12.87 -1.74 -21.66
CA GLY A 119 -11.65 -2.23 -22.29
C GLY A 119 -10.82 -3.10 -21.36
N GLU A 120 -9.81 -3.74 -21.94
CA GLU A 120 -8.81 -4.53 -21.25
C GLU A 120 -7.44 -4.17 -21.81
N ILE A 121 -6.45 -4.02 -20.94
CA ILE A 121 -5.07 -3.78 -21.30
C ILE A 121 -4.28 -4.98 -20.82
N LYS A 122 -3.53 -5.60 -21.73
CA LYS A 122 -2.68 -6.74 -21.38
C LYS A 122 -1.69 -6.32 -20.28
N GLY A 123 -1.69 -7.06 -19.19
CA GLY A 123 -0.73 -6.93 -18.08
C GLY A 123 0.19 -8.14 -18.04
N GLU A 124 0.60 -8.48 -16.83
CA GLU A 124 1.44 -9.63 -16.52
C GLU A 124 0.82 -10.38 -15.34
N ALA A 125 1.19 -11.66 -15.15
CA ALA A 125 0.67 -12.46 -14.05
C ALA A 125 0.97 -11.79 -12.70
N ASP A 126 0.01 -11.83 -11.78
CA ASP A 126 0.09 -11.22 -10.46
C ASP A 126 0.21 -9.68 -10.52
N ALA A 127 -0.54 -9.07 -11.45
CA ALA A 127 -0.79 -7.62 -11.46
C ALA A 127 -1.49 -7.22 -10.16
N ASP A 128 -0.74 -6.60 -9.25
CA ASP A 128 -1.16 -6.31 -7.89
C ASP A 128 -1.33 -4.80 -7.70
N SER A 129 -0.38 -4.13 -7.01
CA SER A 129 -0.38 -2.68 -6.82
C SER A 129 -0.45 -1.94 -8.16
N ILE A 130 -1.31 -0.93 -8.22
CA ILE A 130 -1.50 -0.05 -9.36
C ILE A 130 -1.62 1.39 -8.89
N LEU A 131 -0.87 2.30 -9.51
CA LEU A 131 -0.95 3.72 -9.20
C LEU A 131 -0.80 4.58 -10.45
N TYR A 132 -1.29 5.81 -10.37
CA TYR A 132 -1.08 6.83 -11.38
C TYR A 132 -0.05 7.85 -10.87
N ASP A 133 0.94 8.15 -11.70
CA ASP A 133 1.87 9.25 -11.44
C ASP A 133 1.47 10.47 -12.30
N PRO A 134 1.03 11.59 -11.69
CA PRO A 134 0.57 12.76 -12.44
C PRO A 134 1.70 13.49 -13.19
N VAL A 135 2.95 13.23 -12.82
CA VAL A 135 4.13 13.87 -13.41
C VAL A 135 4.44 13.29 -14.79
N SER A 136 4.48 11.97 -14.90
CA SER A 136 4.65 11.26 -16.17
C SER A 136 3.34 11.06 -16.92
N LYS A 137 2.21 11.18 -16.23
CA LYS A 137 0.85 10.87 -16.70
C LYS A 137 0.68 9.40 -17.10
N HIS A 138 1.41 8.50 -16.45
CA HIS A 138 1.33 7.07 -16.69
C HIS A 138 0.77 6.33 -15.49
N ILE A 139 0.16 5.19 -15.78
CA ILE A 139 -0.20 4.21 -14.77
C ILE A 139 0.94 3.19 -14.68
N PHE A 140 1.31 2.82 -13.45
CA PHE A 140 2.27 1.77 -13.16
C PHE A 140 1.53 0.65 -12.46
N VAL A 141 1.67 -0.56 -13.01
CA VAL A 141 1.15 -1.80 -12.44
C VAL A 141 2.35 -2.62 -12.00
N PHE A 142 2.33 -3.15 -10.79
CA PHE A 142 3.44 -3.87 -10.20
C PHE A 142 3.09 -5.35 -10.13
N ASN A 143 3.91 -6.16 -10.79
CA ASN A 143 3.60 -7.56 -11.03
C ASN A 143 4.50 -8.44 -10.16
N GLY A 144 3.97 -8.93 -9.03
CA GLY A 144 4.72 -9.65 -7.99
C GLY A 144 5.45 -10.87 -8.53
N ALA A 145 4.68 -11.82 -9.07
CA ALA A 145 5.20 -13.05 -9.67
C ALA A 145 6.20 -12.82 -10.82
N ARG A 146 6.09 -11.70 -11.54
CA ARG A 146 6.91 -11.39 -12.73
C ARG A 146 8.06 -10.45 -12.44
N LYS A 147 8.16 -9.95 -11.20
CA LYS A 147 9.28 -9.11 -10.69
C LYS A 147 9.55 -7.90 -11.58
N ASN A 148 8.48 -7.30 -12.10
CA ASN A 148 8.55 -6.18 -13.03
C ASN A 148 7.38 -5.20 -12.80
N SER A 149 7.43 -4.05 -13.45
CA SER A 149 6.31 -3.11 -13.53
C SER A 149 5.88 -2.89 -14.99
N THR A 150 4.59 -2.98 -15.26
CA THR A 150 3.98 -2.62 -16.55
C THR A 150 3.57 -1.16 -16.50
N VAL A 151 3.99 -0.38 -17.50
CA VAL A 151 3.70 1.05 -17.62
C VAL A 151 2.67 1.27 -18.72
N ILE A 152 1.59 1.98 -18.41
CA ILE A 152 0.43 2.17 -19.29
C ILE A 152 0.24 3.67 -19.55
N ASP A 153 0.00 4.03 -20.81
CA ASP A 153 -0.59 5.31 -21.21
C ASP A 153 -2.12 5.19 -21.06
N PRO A 154 -2.74 5.87 -20.06
CA PRO A 154 -4.16 5.72 -19.80
C PRO A 154 -5.07 6.40 -20.83
N ALA A 155 -4.55 7.40 -21.56
CA ALA A 155 -5.31 8.07 -22.62
C ALA A 155 -5.45 7.14 -23.83
N ARG A 156 -4.36 6.48 -24.21
CA ARG A 156 -4.32 5.51 -25.31
C ARG A 156 -4.84 4.12 -24.92
N GLY A 157 -4.79 3.77 -23.64
CA GLY A 157 -5.14 2.44 -23.16
C GLY A 157 -4.13 1.38 -23.61
N THR A 158 -2.84 1.72 -23.65
CA THR A 158 -1.79 0.84 -24.18
C THR A 158 -0.61 0.75 -23.22
N VAL A 159 0.01 -0.44 -23.14
CA VAL A 159 1.32 -0.61 -22.51
C VAL A 159 2.38 0.12 -23.33
N ILE A 160 3.20 0.92 -22.65
CA ILE A 160 4.30 1.69 -23.27
C ILE A 160 5.69 1.20 -22.85
N ALA A 161 5.79 0.49 -21.72
CA ALA A 161 7.05 -0.07 -21.25
C ALA A 161 6.81 -1.18 -20.21
N THR A 162 7.87 -1.96 -19.98
CA THR A 162 7.99 -2.87 -18.84
C THR A 162 9.34 -2.62 -18.18
N ILE A 163 9.34 -2.41 -16.85
CA ILE A 163 10.53 -2.14 -16.05
C ILE A 163 10.88 -3.39 -15.26
N SER A 164 12.04 -3.99 -15.50
CA SER A 164 12.52 -5.11 -14.68
C SER A 164 12.92 -4.62 -13.29
N LEU A 165 12.28 -5.16 -12.24
CA LEU A 165 12.52 -4.77 -10.85
C LEU A 165 13.43 -5.74 -10.10
N GLY A 166 13.69 -6.93 -10.64
CA GLY A 166 14.65 -7.89 -10.05
C GLY A 166 14.24 -8.49 -8.70
N GLY A 167 13.10 -8.10 -8.14
CA GLY A 167 12.45 -8.65 -6.95
C GLY A 167 10.94 -8.50 -7.08
N ALA A 168 10.18 -9.18 -6.23
CA ALA A 168 8.73 -9.21 -6.22
C ALA A 168 8.17 -7.93 -5.58
N PRO A 169 7.65 -6.97 -6.36
CA PRO A 169 7.00 -5.78 -5.80
C PRO A 169 5.72 -6.12 -5.04
N GLU A 170 5.27 -5.23 -4.15
CA GLU A 170 3.99 -5.39 -3.45
C GLU A 170 3.19 -4.08 -3.39
N GLN A 171 3.71 -3.03 -2.75
CA GLN A 171 2.96 -1.80 -2.48
C GLN A 171 3.77 -0.58 -2.90
N ALA A 172 3.30 0.10 -3.94
CA ALA A 172 3.97 1.27 -4.48
C ALA A 172 3.35 2.60 -4.00
N VAL A 173 4.19 3.64 -3.91
CA VAL A 173 3.76 5.02 -3.63
C VAL A 173 4.50 6.01 -4.53
N ALA A 174 3.75 6.96 -5.11
CA ALA A 174 4.33 8.08 -5.86
C ALA A 174 4.56 9.30 -4.96
N ASP A 175 5.69 9.98 -5.13
CA ASP A 175 6.05 11.19 -4.40
C ASP A 175 5.36 12.47 -4.88
N GLY A 176 4.71 12.42 -6.06
CA GLY A 176 4.11 13.57 -6.73
C GLY A 176 5.11 14.51 -7.42
N LYS A 177 6.39 14.13 -7.48
CA LYS A 177 7.50 14.86 -8.13
C LYS A 177 8.19 14.05 -9.24
N GLY A 178 7.74 12.81 -9.45
CA GLY A 178 8.14 11.91 -10.52
C GLY A 178 9.08 10.80 -10.08
N VAL A 179 9.07 10.48 -8.78
CA VAL A 179 9.68 9.27 -8.23
C VAL A 179 8.60 8.37 -7.65
N ILE A 180 8.63 7.11 -8.06
CA ILE A 180 7.78 6.06 -7.51
C ILE A 180 8.65 5.14 -6.67
N TYR A 181 8.18 4.80 -5.48
CA TYR A 181 8.85 3.87 -4.58
C TYR A 181 8.02 2.59 -4.50
N ASP A 182 8.69 1.45 -4.45
CA ASP A 182 8.03 0.16 -4.25
C ASP A 182 8.94 -0.75 -3.42
N ASN A 183 8.33 -1.55 -2.55
CA ASN A 183 9.02 -2.55 -1.74
C ASN A 183 9.07 -3.88 -2.47
N LEU A 184 10.26 -4.48 -2.48
CA LEU A 184 10.50 -5.81 -3.04
C LEU A 184 10.54 -6.82 -1.89
N GLN A 185 9.50 -7.64 -1.79
CA GLN A 185 9.28 -8.58 -0.68
C GLN A 185 10.41 -9.59 -0.52
N ASP A 186 10.83 -10.19 -1.63
CA ASP A 186 11.76 -11.33 -1.65
C ASP A 186 13.22 -10.91 -1.51
N THR A 187 13.56 -9.68 -1.91
CA THR A 187 14.93 -9.14 -1.79
C THR A 187 15.13 -8.25 -0.57
N ASN A 188 14.07 -7.91 0.18
CA ASN A 188 14.11 -6.98 1.32
C ASN A 188 14.64 -5.60 0.93
N GLU A 189 14.15 -5.06 -0.18
CA GLU A 189 14.58 -3.77 -0.72
C GLU A 189 13.41 -2.81 -0.92
N VAL A 190 13.73 -1.53 -1.02
CA VAL A 190 12.91 -0.53 -1.70
C VAL A 190 13.63 -0.10 -2.97
N VAL A 191 12.89 0.01 -4.07
CA VAL A 191 13.36 0.59 -5.32
C VAL A 191 12.75 1.96 -5.52
N ALA A 192 13.55 2.91 -6.01
CA ALA A 192 13.08 4.21 -6.49
C ALA A 192 13.13 4.24 -8.02
N ILE A 193 12.02 4.54 -8.66
CA ILE A 193 11.85 4.56 -10.11
C ILE A 193 11.62 6.01 -10.54
N ASP A 194 12.39 6.49 -11.51
CA ASP A 194 12.11 7.75 -12.19
C ASP A 194 10.96 7.55 -13.18
N SER A 195 9.83 8.19 -12.95
CA SER A 195 8.63 7.97 -13.75
C SER A 195 8.71 8.56 -15.17
N ARG A 196 9.63 9.49 -15.42
CA ARG A 196 9.83 10.11 -16.75
C ARG A 196 10.72 9.26 -17.62
N THR A 197 11.81 8.76 -17.05
CA THR A 197 12.81 7.96 -17.79
C THR A 197 12.52 6.46 -17.73
N LEU A 198 11.60 6.03 -16.85
CA LEU A 198 11.22 4.63 -16.62
C LEU A 198 12.39 3.76 -16.18
N LYS A 199 13.31 4.35 -15.39
CA LYS A 199 14.53 3.69 -14.91
C LYS A 199 14.56 3.65 -13.39
N ILE A 200 15.15 2.59 -12.85
CA ILE A 200 15.49 2.52 -11.43
C ILE A 200 16.61 3.51 -11.16
N LYS A 201 16.37 4.44 -10.24
CA LYS A 201 17.35 5.43 -9.75
C LYS A 201 18.22 4.84 -8.65
N SER A 202 17.58 4.13 -7.73
CA SER A 202 18.20 3.67 -6.50
C SER A 202 17.53 2.40 -6.00
N ARG A 203 18.27 1.66 -5.17
CA ARG A 203 17.80 0.50 -4.41
C ARG A 203 18.38 0.58 -3.00
N TRP A 204 17.59 0.25 -2.00
CA TRP A 204 18.05 0.28 -0.61
C TRP A 204 17.50 -0.89 0.19
N PRO A 205 18.31 -1.51 1.06
CA PRO A 205 17.82 -2.54 1.96
C PRO A 205 16.86 -1.94 3.01
N VAL A 206 15.87 -2.73 3.44
CA VAL A 206 14.90 -2.30 4.47
C VAL A 206 15.27 -2.71 5.90
N ALA A 207 16.47 -3.30 6.09
CA ALA A 207 16.94 -3.74 7.38
C ALA A 207 16.91 -2.61 8.42
N PRO A 208 16.44 -2.87 9.67
CA PRO A 208 16.28 -4.21 10.24
C PRO A 208 14.90 -4.86 9.99
N ALA A 209 13.98 -4.22 9.27
CA ALA A 209 12.77 -4.91 8.80
C ALA A 209 13.12 -5.95 7.72
N GLY A 210 12.14 -6.79 7.38
CA GLY A 210 12.26 -7.77 6.32
C GLY A 210 10.88 -8.27 5.89
N GLN A 211 10.83 -8.85 4.71
CA GLN A 211 9.62 -9.13 3.94
C GLN A 211 8.70 -7.89 3.92
N PRO A 212 9.17 -6.75 3.36
CA PRO A 212 8.38 -5.52 3.33
C PRO A 212 7.15 -5.73 2.44
N VAL A 213 5.96 -5.42 2.95
CA VAL A 213 4.68 -5.60 2.24
C VAL A 213 3.87 -4.32 2.10
N SER A 214 4.06 -3.36 3.01
CA SER A 214 3.30 -2.11 3.02
C SER A 214 4.24 -0.91 2.91
N MET A 215 3.78 0.13 2.23
CA MET A 215 4.48 1.39 2.09
C MET A 215 3.52 2.57 2.09
N ALA A 216 3.77 3.54 2.97
CA ALA A 216 3.13 4.85 2.98
C ALA A 216 4.19 5.95 2.90
N MET A 217 3.80 7.16 2.50
CA MET A 217 4.73 8.27 2.34
C MET A 217 4.24 9.56 3.00
N ASP A 218 5.09 10.13 3.85
CA ASP A 218 5.08 11.54 4.17
C ASP A 218 5.82 12.30 3.07
N ARG A 219 5.04 12.91 2.18
CA ARG A 219 5.57 13.62 1.00
C ARG A 219 6.27 14.92 1.39
N GLN A 220 5.84 15.56 2.48
CA GLN A 220 6.39 16.83 2.94
C GLN A 220 7.81 16.64 3.48
N HIS A 221 8.01 15.63 4.33
CA HIS A 221 9.32 15.38 4.96
C HIS A 221 10.13 14.29 4.27
N ARG A 222 9.66 13.78 3.12
CA ARG A 222 10.36 12.76 2.31
C ARG A 222 10.62 11.46 3.08
N ARG A 223 9.61 10.93 3.77
CA ARG A 223 9.74 9.70 4.57
C ARG A 223 8.85 8.60 4.04
N LEU A 224 9.40 7.40 3.93
CA LEU A 224 8.65 6.18 3.66
C LEU A 224 8.44 5.43 4.97
N PHE A 225 7.21 4.99 5.23
CA PHE A 225 6.86 4.11 6.34
C PHE A 225 6.64 2.73 5.78
N ILE A 226 7.51 1.79 6.12
CA ILE A 226 7.56 0.47 5.48
C ILE A 226 7.29 -0.59 6.54
N GLY A 227 6.20 -1.33 6.38
CA GLY A 227 5.87 -2.46 7.26
C GLY A 227 6.38 -3.78 6.68
N GLY A 228 7.16 -4.51 7.47
CA GLY A 228 7.68 -5.83 7.14
C GLY A 228 7.06 -6.94 7.99
N ARG A 229 6.87 -8.12 7.41
CA ARG A 229 6.29 -9.29 8.08
C ARG A 229 7.33 -10.16 8.79
N ASN A 230 8.60 -10.08 8.40
CA ASN A 230 9.65 -10.92 8.99
C ASN A 230 11.05 -10.27 8.92
N PRO A 231 11.53 -9.63 10.01
CA PRO A 231 10.84 -9.45 11.29
C PRO A 231 9.64 -8.48 11.20
N LYS A 232 8.70 -8.62 12.14
CA LYS A 232 7.45 -7.83 12.24
C LYS A 232 7.73 -6.41 12.73
N LEU A 233 8.27 -5.60 11.84
CA LEU A 233 8.71 -4.25 12.14
C LEU A 233 8.17 -3.27 11.11
N LEU A 234 7.79 -2.09 11.56
CA LEU A 234 7.70 -0.89 10.75
C LEU A 234 8.99 -0.11 10.88
N VAL A 235 9.59 0.26 9.75
CA VAL A 235 10.75 1.15 9.68
C VAL A 235 10.37 2.43 8.95
N VAL A 236 11.04 3.52 9.30
CA VAL A 236 10.92 4.78 8.58
C VAL A 236 12.20 4.98 7.78
N MET A 237 12.10 5.22 6.49
CA MET A 237 13.23 5.42 5.58
C MET A 237 13.20 6.84 5.03
N ASP A 238 14.36 7.52 5.02
CA ASP A 238 14.56 8.73 4.24
C ASP A 238 14.47 8.37 2.75
N ALA A 239 13.51 8.96 2.05
CA ALA A 239 13.16 8.58 0.67
C ALA A 239 14.21 9.04 -0.36
N ASP A 240 15.10 9.95 0.02
CA ASP A 240 16.09 10.52 -0.90
C ASP A 240 17.45 9.81 -0.73
N THR A 241 17.77 9.35 0.49
CA THR A 241 19.03 8.64 0.77
C THR A 241 18.88 7.14 1.01
N GLY A 242 17.66 6.65 1.26
CA GLY A 242 17.38 5.26 1.61
C GLY A 242 17.81 4.85 3.02
N LYS A 243 18.14 5.83 3.88
CA LYS A 243 18.63 5.56 5.24
C LYS A 243 17.44 5.30 6.15
N ILE A 244 17.47 4.22 6.91
CA ILE A 244 16.50 4.02 8.01
C ILE A 244 16.74 5.08 9.09
N ILE A 245 15.68 5.81 9.44
CA ILE A 245 15.68 6.89 10.42
C ILE A 245 14.88 6.50 11.66
N GLY A 246 15.41 6.82 12.83
CA GLY A 246 14.79 6.47 14.11
C GLY A 246 14.91 4.98 14.48
N GLN A 247 14.14 4.59 15.50
CA GLN A 247 14.05 3.20 15.95
C GLN A 247 12.93 2.48 15.19
N PRO A 248 13.10 1.20 14.82
CA PRO A 248 12.01 0.39 14.29
C PRO A 248 10.87 0.22 15.32
N PHE A 249 9.65 0.10 14.82
CA PHE A 249 8.45 -0.11 15.64
C PHE A 249 7.94 -1.54 15.48
N PRO A 250 7.65 -2.29 16.57
CA PRO A 250 6.98 -3.58 16.44
C PRO A 250 5.57 -3.38 15.89
N ILE A 251 5.15 -4.25 15.00
CA ILE A 251 3.80 -4.25 14.42
C ILE A 251 3.12 -5.62 14.60
N GLY A 252 1.80 -5.64 14.38
CA GLY A 252 1.00 -6.84 14.47
C GLY A 252 1.25 -7.84 13.32
N ASP A 253 0.61 -8.99 13.45
CA ASP A 253 0.59 -10.00 12.40
C ASP A 253 -0.19 -9.56 11.17
N ARG A 254 0.21 -10.07 10.00
CA ARG A 254 -0.52 -9.89 8.73
C ARG A 254 -0.77 -8.44 8.34
N VAL A 255 0.15 -7.52 8.68
CA VAL A 255 0.20 -6.20 8.04
C VAL A 255 0.15 -6.39 6.53
N ASP A 256 -0.60 -5.55 5.83
CA ASP A 256 -0.83 -5.69 4.38
C ASP A 256 -0.66 -4.34 3.72
N THR A 257 -1.34 -3.33 4.25
CA THR A 257 -1.21 -1.94 3.80
C THR A 257 -1.06 -0.96 4.96
N ASN A 258 -0.53 0.21 4.68
CA ASN A 258 -0.50 1.36 5.59
C ASN A 258 -0.74 2.66 4.80
N ILE A 259 -1.26 3.67 5.49
CA ILE A 259 -1.52 5.01 4.93
C ILE A 259 -0.95 6.04 5.90
N TYR A 260 -0.43 7.14 5.35
CA TYR A 260 0.06 8.28 6.12
C TYR A 260 -0.96 9.42 6.02
N ASP A 261 -1.39 9.96 7.16
CA ASP A 261 -2.28 11.11 7.23
C ASP A 261 -1.46 12.37 7.59
N PRO A 262 -1.22 13.28 6.63
CA PRO A 262 -0.42 14.48 6.88
C PRO A 262 -1.09 15.46 7.86
N GLU A 263 -2.40 15.37 8.12
CA GLU A 263 -3.10 16.26 9.05
C GLU A 263 -2.85 15.87 10.51
N THR A 264 -2.73 14.57 10.78
CA THR A 264 -2.58 14.05 12.16
C THR A 264 -1.18 13.49 12.46
N GLY A 265 -0.35 13.28 11.44
CA GLY A 265 1.07 12.90 11.56
C GLY A 265 1.28 11.40 11.60
#